data_AF-A0A9W4XSN9-F1
#
_entry.id   AF-A0A9W4XSN9-F1
#
_cell.length_a   1.000
_cell.length_b   1.000
_cell.length_c   1.000
_cell.angle_alpha   90.00
_cell.angle_beta   90.00
_cell.angle_gamma   90.00
#
_symmetry.space_group_name_H-M   'P 1'
#
loop_
_entity.id
_entity.type
_entity.pdbx_description
1 polymer ?
#
loop_
_entity_poly.entity_id
_entity_poly.type
_entity_poly.pdbx_seq_one_letter_code
_entity_poly.pdbx_strand_id
1 'polypeptide(L)'
;MDKRMGQEVSRFSWFLSRPLKTLPAFRAMSNLRLFYCLRPSLLHVPGDSIGDEFKGYIFSIRGGNDKQGFPMKQGVMHPTRVSLLLGKGHSCYRPRRTGERKRKSVRGCIVAMDLSVIALSIVKKGDEDIPGVTDTVAPKRLGPKRATKIRRFFGLSKEDDVRKFVIRREVQPKKEGAKPYTKAPKIQRLVTPQRLQHKRHRVALKRRRAEASKDAANEYAQILQKRLGEAKSAHDEAKKRRASSIKH
;
A
#
# COMPACT_ATOMS: atom_id res chain seq x y z
N MET A 1 -12.91 -27.73 -0.61
CA MET A 1 -11.52 -28.00 -1.03
C MET A 1 -11.14 -26.84 -1.94
N ASP A 2 -10.42 -25.80 -1.53
CA ASP A 2 -9.01 -25.78 -1.16
C ASP A 2 -8.75 -24.48 -0.34
N LYS A 3 -8.32 -24.60 0.92
CA LYS A 3 -8.14 -23.50 1.88
C LYS A 3 -6.72 -22.92 1.73
N ARG A 4 -6.49 -22.04 0.76
CA ARG A 4 -5.32 -21.14 0.79
C ARG A 4 -5.62 -19.92 1.67
N MET A 5 -5.43 -20.13 2.97
CA MET A 5 -5.39 -19.11 4.01
C MET A 5 -4.28 -18.09 3.70
N GLY A 6 -4.68 -16.94 3.15
CA GLY A 6 -3.78 -15.81 2.93
C GLY A 6 -3.36 -15.17 4.25
N GLN A 7 -2.19 -15.55 4.76
CA GLN A 7 -1.49 -14.81 5.81
C GLN A 7 -0.86 -13.54 5.19
N GLU A 8 -1.62 -12.45 5.14
CA GLU A 8 -1.05 -11.12 4.86
C GLU A 8 -0.64 -10.42 6.17
N VAL A 9 0.68 -10.35 6.32
CA VAL A 9 1.51 -9.61 7.26
C VAL A 9 0.85 -8.31 7.76
N SER A 10 0.47 -8.31 9.05
CA SER A 10 0.07 -7.10 9.77
C SER A 10 1.27 -6.18 9.99
N ARG A 11 1.54 -5.27 9.06
CA ARG A 11 2.30 -4.05 9.36
C ARG A 11 1.39 -3.12 10.17
N PHE A 12 1.53 -3.13 11.49
CA PHE A 12 1.02 -2.06 12.34
C PHE A 12 2.18 -1.45 13.12
N SER A 13 2.58 -0.27 12.66
CA SER A 13 3.47 0.65 13.34
C SER A 13 2.80 1.14 14.62
N TRP A 14 3.04 0.44 15.73
CA TRP A 14 2.88 1.00 17.08
C TRP A 14 4.27 1.26 17.66
N PHE A 15 4.82 2.45 17.38
CA PHE A 15 6.01 2.94 18.07
C PHE A 15 5.70 4.37 18.50
N LEU A 16 5.31 4.51 19.76
CA LEU A 16 5.43 5.67 20.68
C LEU A 16 4.33 5.52 21.74
N SER A 17 4.64 4.87 22.88
CA SER A 17 4.00 5.06 24.21
C SER A 17 4.13 3.83 25.14
N ARG A 18 5.31 3.20 25.21
CA ARG A 18 5.65 2.40 26.40
C ARG A 18 7.08 2.74 26.84
N PRO A 19 7.33 3.05 28.12
CA PRO A 19 8.68 3.19 28.63
C PRO A 19 9.40 1.83 28.51
N LEU A 20 10.67 1.83 28.11
CA LEU A 20 11.50 0.64 27.84
C LEU A 20 11.72 -0.31 29.04
N LYS A 21 11.10 -0.06 30.20
CA LYS A 21 11.39 -0.73 31.48
C LYS A 21 10.71 -2.09 31.71
N THR A 22 9.85 -2.58 30.81
CA THR A 22 9.07 -3.83 31.04
C THR A 22 9.32 -4.94 30.01
N LEU A 23 10.43 -4.90 29.25
CA LEU A 23 10.77 -6.00 28.35
C LEU A 23 11.50 -7.12 29.10
N PRO A 24 11.20 -8.40 28.83
CA PRO A 24 11.92 -9.51 29.45
C PRO A 24 13.41 -9.43 29.08
N ALA A 25 14.26 -9.38 30.11
CA ALA A 25 15.70 -9.31 29.96
C ALA A 25 16.31 -10.70 30.23
N PHE A 26 16.74 -11.38 29.18
CA PHE A 26 17.43 -12.66 29.31
C PHE A 26 18.88 -12.42 29.74
N ARG A 27 19.23 -12.82 30.98
CA ARG A 27 20.57 -12.62 31.56
C ARG A 27 21.51 -13.83 31.40
N ALA A 28 20.99 -15.04 31.23
CA ALA A 28 21.79 -16.25 31.11
C ALA A 28 22.27 -16.47 29.66
N MET A 29 23.57 -16.69 29.47
CA MET A 29 24.18 -16.92 28.15
C MET A 29 23.80 -18.26 27.52
N SER A 30 23.49 -19.29 28.33
CA SER A 30 23.03 -20.61 27.87
C SER A 30 21.77 -20.51 27.01
N ASN A 31 20.83 -19.67 27.44
CA ASN A 31 19.50 -19.53 26.83
C ASN A 31 19.57 -18.78 25.48
N LEU A 32 20.67 -18.06 25.24
CA LEU A 32 20.89 -17.27 24.03
C LEU A 32 21.64 -18.04 22.93
N ARG A 33 22.29 -19.17 23.26
CA ARG A 33 23.08 -19.96 22.30
C ARG A 33 22.23 -20.51 21.15
N LEU A 34 20.98 -20.89 21.44
CA LEU A 34 20.02 -21.39 20.44
C LEU A 34 19.79 -20.38 19.30
N PHE A 35 19.92 -19.09 19.58
CA PHE A 35 19.70 -18.04 18.59
C PHE A 35 20.91 -17.75 17.73
N TYR A 36 22.11 -18.16 18.12
CA TYR A 36 23.33 -17.84 17.37
C TYR A 36 23.39 -18.57 16.04
N CYS A 37 24.04 -17.93 15.06
CA CYS A 37 24.14 -18.41 13.68
C CYS A 37 22.79 -18.53 12.94
N LEU A 38 21.67 -18.19 13.59
CA LEU A 38 20.36 -18.19 12.97
C LEU A 38 20.13 -16.94 12.12
N ARG A 39 19.25 -17.10 11.14
CA ARG A 39 18.85 -16.04 10.22
C ARG A 39 17.38 -15.65 10.46
N PRO A 40 17.05 -14.34 10.46
CA PRO A 40 15.67 -13.87 10.59
C PRO A 40 14.76 -14.43 9.51
N SER A 41 13.49 -14.57 9.86
CA SER A 41 12.34 -14.96 9.03
C SER A 41 12.32 -16.37 8.42
N LEU A 42 13.45 -17.10 8.39
CA LEU A 42 13.50 -18.43 7.79
C LEU A 42 13.30 -19.55 8.81
N LEU A 43 13.90 -19.42 10.01
CA LEU A 43 13.87 -20.49 11.01
C LEU A 43 12.89 -20.20 12.14
N HIS A 44 12.15 -21.24 12.50
CA HIS A 44 11.34 -21.31 13.70
C HIS A 44 12.21 -21.81 14.85
N VAL A 45 12.26 -21.05 15.94
CA VAL A 45 13.07 -21.36 17.11
C VAL A 45 12.15 -21.87 18.22
N PRO A 46 12.39 -23.07 18.77
CA PRO A 46 11.62 -23.57 19.91
C PRO A 46 11.90 -22.71 21.15
N GLY A 47 10.84 -22.38 21.89
CA GLY A 47 10.91 -21.57 23.11
C GLY A 47 11.39 -22.34 24.33
N ASP A 48 11.39 -23.68 24.27
CA ASP A 48 11.66 -24.57 25.40
C ASP A 48 13.02 -24.31 26.09
N SER A 49 14.04 -23.90 25.32
CA SER A 49 15.39 -23.67 25.85
C SER A 49 15.60 -22.27 26.45
N ILE A 50 14.61 -21.39 26.37
CA ILE A 50 14.71 -20.00 26.84
C ILE A 50 14.33 -19.92 28.33
N GLY A 51 13.29 -20.65 28.72
CA GLY A 51 12.77 -20.75 30.07
C GLY A 51 11.49 -21.59 30.08
N ASP A 52 11.13 -22.12 31.25
CA ASP A 52 9.99 -23.03 31.41
C ASP A 52 8.66 -22.36 31.03
N GLU A 53 8.52 -21.05 31.27
CA GLU A 53 7.36 -20.22 30.88
C GLU A 53 7.11 -20.19 29.36
N PHE A 54 8.13 -20.52 28.55
CA PHE A 54 8.07 -20.48 27.08
C PHE A 54 7.97 -21.88 26.46
N LYS A 55 7.65 -22.89 27.25
CA LYS A 55 7.49 -24.26 26.77
C LYS A 55 6.35 -24.37 25.76
N GLY A 56 6.62 -25.07 24.66
CA GLY A 56 5.67 -25.26 23.55
C GLY A 56 5.51 -24.04 22.64
N TYR A 57 6.11 -22.89 22.96
CA TYR A 57 6.07 -21.72 22.09
C TYR A 57 7.02 -21.88 20.90
N ILE A 58 6.59 -21.41 19.74
CA ILE A 58 7.45 -21.30 18.56
C ILE A 58 7.63 -19.83 18.22
N PHE A 59 8.88 -19.39 18.27
CA PHE A 59 9.28 -18.03 17.93
C PHE A 59 9.82 -17.95 16.51
N SER A 60 9.55 -16.83 15.83
CA SER A 60 10.24 -16.43 14.60
C SER A 60 11.02 -15.15 14.87
N ILE A 61 12.31 -15.16 14.52
CA ILE A 61 13.17 -13.99 14.61
C ILE A 61 12.78 -13.03 13.48
N ARG A 62 12.33 -11.82 13.82
CA ARG A 62 11.97 -10.78 12.84
C ARG A 62 13.11 -9.81 12.55
N GLY A 63 14.01 -9.62 13.51
CA GLY A 63 15.16 -8.74 13.38
C GLY A 63 15.76 -8.41 14.74
N GLY A 64 16.48 -7.30 14.82
CA GLY A 64 17.12 -6.86 16.05
C GLY A 64 17.95 -5.60 15.82
N ASN A 65 18.51 -5.10 16.92
CA ASN A 65 19.45 -3.98 16.94
C ASN A 65 20.76 -4.42 17.57
N ASP A 66 21.84 -3.94 16.97
CA ASP A 66 23.21 -4.05 17.49
C ASP A 66 23.37 -3.19 18.77
N LYS A 67 24.41 -3.44 19.58
CA LYS A 67 24.72 -2.68 20.80
C LYS A 67 24.84 -1.17 20.56
N GLN A 68 25.39 -0.79 19.42
CA GLN A 68 25.52 0.61 18.99
C GLN A 68 24.26 1.14 18.27
N GLY A 69 23.15 0.39 18.28
CA GLY A 69 21.86 0.82 17.74
C GLY A 69 21.70 0.66 16.23
N PHE A 70 22.62 -0.02 15.54
CA PHE A 70 22.46 -0.31 14.12
C PHE A 70 21.43 -1.43 13.89
N PRO A 71 20.41 -1.22 13.03
CA PRO A 71 19.38 -2.23 12.80
C PRO A 71 19.88 -3.37 11.91
N MET A 72 19.37 -4.57 12.15
CA MET A 72 19.59 -5.74 11.28
C MET A 72 18.83 -5.62 9.96
N LYS A 73 19.43 -6.10 8.87
CA LYS A 73 18.79 -6.16 7.56
C LYS A 73 18.75 -7.58 7.00
N GLN A 74 17.54 -8.02 6.66
CA GLN A 74 17.32 -9.27 5.95
C GLN A 74 18.02 -9.27 4.59
N GLY A 75 18.70 -10.38 4.28
CA GLY A 75 19.42 -10.59 3.03
C GLY A 75 20.92 -10.28 3.07
N VAL A 76 21.42 -9.66 4.15
CA VAL A 76 22.87 -9.42 4.34
C VAL A 76 23.45 -10.62 5.10
N MET A 77 24.02 -11.58 4.38
CA MET A 77 24.54 -12.85 4.95
C MET A 77 25.92 -12.66 5.61
N HIS A 78 25.99 -11.74 6.55
CA HIS A 78 27.18 -11.49 7.35
C HIS A 78 26.76 -11.42 8.82
N PRO A 79 27.58 -11.86 9.78
CA PRO A 79 27.32 -11.58 11.18
C PRO A 79 27.49 -10.09 11.43
N THR A 80 28.67 -9.51 11.14
CA THR A 80 29.00 -8.12 11.48
C THR A 80 28.32 -7.05 10.61
N ARG A 81 28.74 -5.79 10.73
CA ARG A 81 28.18 -4.65 9.98
C ARG A 81 28.79 -4.52 8.59
N VAL A 82 27.93 -4.14 7.64
CA VAL A 82 28.33 -3.85 6.27
C VAL A 82 27.78 -2.49 5.85
N SER A 83 28.56 -1.71 5.10
CA SER A 83 28.10 -0.45 4.53
C SER A 83 27.46 -0.69 3.16
N LEU A 84 26.17 -0.36 3.03
CA LEU A 84 25.38 -0.60 1.82
C LEU A 84 24.78 0.70 1.29
N LEU A 85 24.66 0.80 -0.03
CA LEU A 85 23.99 1.91 -0.70
C LEU A 85 22.47 1.69 -0.75
N LEU A 86 21.73 2.36 0.13
CA LEU A 86 20.27 2.20 0.29
C LEU A 86 19.49 3.33 -0.40
N GLY A 87 18.39 2.98 -1.06
CA GLY A 87 17.42 3.90 -1.66
C GLY A 87 16.00 3.78 -1.08
N LYS A 88 15.00 4.34 -1.78
CA LYS A 88 13.58 4.29 -1.39
C LYS A 88 13.05 2.86 -1.40
N GLY A 89 12.37 2.45 -0.32
CA GLY A 89 11.74 1.13 -0.19
C GLY A 89 12.62 0.06 0.45
N HIS A 90 13.93 0.29 0.60
CA HIS A 90 14.77 -0.59 1.40
C HIS A 90 14.51 -0.41 2.90
N SER A 91 14.65 -1.49 3.67
CA SER A 91 14.68 -1.43 5.14
C SER A 91 15.87 -0.59 5.65
N CYS A 92 15.73 -0.04 6.87
CA CYS A 92 16.77 0.71 7.59
C CYS A 92 17.09 2.12 7.04
N TYR A 93 16.44 2.56 5.96
CA TYR A 93 16.61 3.91 5.43
C TYR A 93 15.30 4.52 4.94
N ARG A 94 15.10 5.79 5.29
CA ARG A 94 14.04 6.64 4.76
C ARG A 94 14.68 7.81 4.01
N PRO A 95 14.56 7.88 2.67
CA PRO A 95 15.14 8.97 1.89
C PRO A 95 14.49 10.32 2.25
N ARG A 96 15.27 11.40 2.16
CA ARG A 96 14.78 12.77 2.39
C ARG A 96 14.41 13.44 1.07
N ARG A 97 15.18 13.19 0.02
CA ARG A 97 14.87 13.65 -1.34
C ARG A 97 14.44 12.49 -2.24
N THR A 98 13.65 12.79 -3.27
CA THR A 98 13.27 11.81 -4.29
C THR A 98 14.51 11.40 -5.10
N GLY A 99 14.72 10.09 -5.26
CA GLY A 99 15.88 9.55 -5.98
C GLY A 99 17.18 9.45 -5.18
N GLU A 100 17.22 9.96 -3.94
CA GLU A 100 18.39 9.89 -3.09
C GLU A 100 18.75 8.43 -2.72
N ARG A 101 20.02 8.08 -2.91
CA ARG A 101 20.62 6.85 -2.37
C ARG A 101 21.74 7.25 -1.41
N LYS A 102 21.76 6.65 -0.22
CA LYS A 102 22.76 6.94 0.80
C LYS A 102 23.46 5.67 1.26
N ARG A 103 24.79 5.70 1.32
CA ARG A 103 25.58 4.62 1.93
C ARG A 103 25.40 4.68 3.45
N LYS A 104 24.94 3.58 4.05
CA LYS A 104 24.74 3.45 5.49
C LYS A 104 25.28 2.12 5.98
N SER A 105 25.86 2.13 7.17
CA SER A 105 26.24 0.92 7.89
C SER A 105 25.00 0.25 8.47
N VAL A 106 24.87 -1.04 8.22
CA VAL A 106 23.73 -1.85 8.64
C VAL A 106 24.26 -3.15 9.21
N ARG A 107 23.58 -3.69 10.22
CA ARG A 107 23.93 -4.98 10.78
C ARG A 107 23.48 -6.11 9.86
N GLY A 108 24.31 -7.12 9.68
CA GLY A 108 23.95 -8.31 8.91
C GLY A 108 22.82 -9.11 9.56
N CYS A 109 22.33 -10.12 8.85
CA CYS A 109 21.16 -10.89 9.28
C CYS A 109 21.55 -12.00 10.28
N ILE A 110 22.79 -12.45 10.31
CA ILE A 110 23.20 -13.57 11.18
C ILE A 110 23.26 -13.08 12.62
N VAL A 111 22.54 -13.76 13.51
CA VAL A 111 22.49 -13.43 14.94
C VAL A 111 23.81 -13.82 15.61
N ALA A 112 24.39 -12.88 16.35
CA ALA A 112 25.64 -13.04 17.08
C ALA A 112 25.58 -12.30 18.44
N MET A 113 26.62 -12.46 19.26
CA MET A 113 26.69 -11.99 20.66
C MET A 113 26.75 -10.46 20.84
N ASP A 114 27.00 -9.74 19.76
CA ASP A 114 27.12 -8.29 19.71
C ASP A 114 25.76 -7.58 19.48
N LEU A 115 24.67 -8.32 19.37
CA LEU A 115 23.31 -7.77 19.41
C LEU A 115 22.93 -7.34 20.83
N SER A 116 22.16 -6.26 20.95
CA SER A 116 21.58 -5.83 22.23
C SER A 116 20.12 -6.26 22.36
N VAL A 117 19.35 -6.19 21.27
CA VAL A 117 17.92 -6.53 21.28
C VAL A 117 17.59 -7.41 20.09
N ILE A 118 16.87 -8.50 20.34
CA ILE A 118 16.30 -9.36 19.31
C ILE A 118 14.78 -9.20 19.34
N ALA A 119 14.18 -8.96 18.18
CA ALA A 119 12.74 -8.88 18.01
C ALA A 119 12.19 -10.25 17.58
N LEU A 120 11.43 -10.89 18.47
CA LEU A 120 10.77 -12.17 18.24
C LEU A 120 9.27 -11.97 17.97
N SER A 121 8.69 -12.81 17.12
CA SER A 121 7.24 -12.91 16.93
C SER A 121 6.77 -14.34 17.20
N ILE A 122 5.71 -14.49 17.99
CA ILE A 122 5.09 -15.79 18.27
C ILE A 122 4.36 -16.28 17.01
N VAL A 123 4.67 -17.51 16.59
CA VAL A 123 4.01 -18.18 15.46
C VAL A 123 2.98 -19.20 15.94
N LYS A 124 3.33 -19.97 16.98
CA LYS A 124 2.43 -20.87 17.69
C LYS A 124 2.46 -20.55 19.18
N LYS A 125 1.27 -20.52 19.78
CA LYS A 125 1.09 -20.38 21.23
C LYS A 125 1.45 -21.71 21.90
N GLY A 126 2.20 -21.66 23.00
CA GLY A 126 2.46 -22.80 23.88
C GLY A 126 1.35 -23.03 24.89
N ASP A 127 1.66 -23.84 25.90
CA ASP A 127 0.67 -24.33 26.87
C ASP A 127 0.34 -23.29 27.95
N GLU A 128 1.36 -22.60 28.49
CA GLU A 128 1.18 -21.54 29.48
C GLU A 128 0.99 -20.17 28.84
N ASP A 129 0.24 -19.28 29.48
CA ASP A 129 0.04 -17.90 29.02
C ASP A 129 1.15 -16.97 29.53
N ILE A 130 1.66 -16.10 28.64
CA ILE A 130 2.73 -15.16 28.95
C ILE A 130 2.13 -13.83 29.43
N PRO A 131 2.52 -13.36 30.63
CA PRO A 131 1.96 -12.17 31.23
C PRO A 131 2.10 -10.94 30.31
N GLY A 132 0.96 -10.31 29.99
CA GLY A 132 0.90 -9.06 29.23
C GLY A 132 1.14 -9.17 27.72
N VAL A 133 1.39 -10.36 27.17
CA VAL A 133 1.46 -10.61 25.72
C VAL A 133 0.23 -11.40 25.25
N THR A 134 -0.02 -12.56 25.83
CA THR A 134 -1.13 -13.43 25.41
C THR A 134 -2.40 -13.18 26.21
N ASP A 135 -2.31 -12.70 27.45
CA ASP A 135 -3.48 -12.44 28.31
C ASP A 135 -4.39 -11.34 27.76
N THR A 136 -3.78 -10.28 27.18
CA THR A 136 -4.53 -9.10 26.75
C THR A 136 -4.77 -9.11 25.25
N VAL A 137 -6.01 -9.32 24.84
CA VAL A 137 -6.41 -9.24 23.43
C VAL A 137 -6.64 -7.78 23.05
N ALA A 138 -5.69 -7.18 22.34
CA ALA A 138 -5.85 -5.82 21.81
C ALA A 138 -6.65 -5.85 20.48
N PRO A 139 -7.90 -5.33 20.43
CA PRO A 139 -8.69 -5.34 19.21
C PRO A 139 -8.13 -4.36 18.16
N LYS A 140 -8.39 -4.66 16.88
CA LYS A 140 -8.01 -3.76 15.78
C LYS A 140 -8.82 -2.47 15.85
N ARG A 141 -8.12 -1.35 16.09
CA ARG A 141 -8.72 -0.02 16.23
C ARG A 141 -9.45 0.49 14.99
N LEU A 142 -9.05 0.08 13.79
CA LEU A 142 -9.58 0.61 12.53
C LEU A 142 -10.13 -0.51 11.66
N GLY A 143 -11.36 -0.30 11.18
CA GLY A 143 -12.01 -1.15 10.20
C GLY A 143 -11.57 -0.87 8.75
N PRO A 144 -12.02 -1.70 7.80
CA PRO A 144 -11.76 -1.50 6.38
C PRO A 144 -12.42 -0.24 5.82
N LYS A 145 -11.66 0.60 5.10
CA LYS A 145 -12.15 1.86 4.47
C LYS A 145 -12.67 1.69 3.03
N ARG A 146 -12.20 0.69 2.29
CA ARG A 146 -12.51 0.51 0.85
C ARG A 146 -13.75 -0.36 0.70
N ALA A 147 -14.69 0.01 -0.18
CA ALA A 147 -15.93 -0.72 -0.40
C ALA A 147 -15.72 -2.23 -0.64
N THR A 148 -14.74 -2.62 -1.46
CA THR A 148 -14.42 -4.03 -1.71
C THR A 148 -13.87 -4.77 -0.50
N LYS A 149 -13.13 -4.08 0.39
CA LYS A 149 -12.64 -4.69 1.63
C LYS A 149 -13.76 -4.85 2.66
N ILE A 150 -14.72 -3.92 2.69
CA ILE A 150 -15.91 -4.04 3.55
C ILE A 150 -16.75 -5.24 3.12
N ARG A 151 -16.98 -5.42 1.81
CA ARG A 151 -17.69 -6.60 1.28
C ARG A 151 -17.01 -7.91 1.66
N ARG A 152 -15.69 -8.02 1.45
CA ARG A 152 -14.93 -9.22 1.83
C ARG A 152 -14.97 -9.49 3.34
N PHE A 153 -14.95 -8.43 4.16
CA PHE A 153 -14.93 -8.57 5.62
C PHE A 153 -16.23 -9.15 6.18
N PHE A 154 -17.38 -8.71 5.66
CA PHE A 154 -18.70 -9.17 6.09
C PHE A 154 -19.30 -10.27 5.20
N GLY A 155 -18.58 -10.74 4.18
CA GLY A 155 -19.10 -11.73 3.23
C GLY A 155 -20.28 -11.24 2.38
N LEU A 156 -20.40 -9.92 2.17
CA LEU A 156 -21.55 -9.32 1.48
C LEU A 156 -21.54 -9.57 -0.02
N SER A 157 -22.74 -9.65 -0.59
CA SER A 157 -22.97 -9.68 -2.03
C SER A 157 -22.69 -8.31 -2.68
N LYS A 158 -22.80 -8.19 -4.00
CA LYS A 158 -22.59 -6.90 -4.70
C LYS A 158 -23.81 -6.00 -4.63
N GLU A 159 -24.96 -6.61 -4.40
CA GLU A 159 -26.30 -6.05 -4.34
C GLU A 159 -26.49 -5.27 -3.03
N ASP A 160 -25.84 -5.73 -1.96
CA ASP A 160 -25.90 -5.11 -0.64
C ASP A 160 -25.19 -3.74 -0.57
N ASP A 161 -25.84 -2.79 0.11
CA ASP A 161 -25.26 -1.47 0.38
C ASP A 161 -24.26 -1.52 1.54
N VAL A 162 -23.00 -1.26 1.21
CA VAL A 162 -21.87 -1.23 2.15
C VAL A 162 -21.93 -0.07 3.15
N ARG A 163 -22.77 0.96 2.94
CA ARG A 163 -22.85 2.12 3.85
C ARG A 163 -23.36 1.76 5.24
N LYS A 164 -24.27 0.79 5.32
CA LYS A 164 -24.87 0.34 6.58
C LYS A 164 -23.88 -0.44 7.44
N PHE A 165 -22.98 -1.18 6.80
CA PHE A 165 -22.02 -2.08 7.45
C PHE A 165 -20.67 -1.42 7.78
N VAL A 166 -20.57 -0.09 7.77
CA VAL A 166 -19.31 0.59 8.13
C VAL A 166 -19.13 0.56 9.63
N ILE A 167 -18.01 -0.03 10.09
CA ILE A 167 -17.62 -0.01 11.50
C ILE A 167 -17.40 1.44 11.94
N ARG A 168 -18.22 1.88 12.90
CA ARG A 168 -18.13 3.19 13.54
C ARG A 168 -17.36 3.05 14.85
N ARG A 169 -16.56 4.07 15.16
CA ARG A 169 -15.85 4.15 16.44
C ARG A 169 -16.54 5.19 17.30
N GLU A 170 -16.97 4.79 18.48
CA GLU A 170 -17.37 5.72 19.53
C GLU A 170 -16.15 6.39 20.13
N VAL A 171 -16.18 7.71 20.20
CA VAL A 171 -15.13 8.53 20.79
C VAL A 171 -15.73 9.20 22.01
N GLN A 172 -15.27 8.77 23.18
CA GLN A 172 -15.51 9.46 24.44
C GLN A 172 -14.56 10.66 24.50
N PRO A 173 -15.06 11.91 24.46
CA PRO A 173 -14.21 13.08 24.54
C PRO A 173 -13.58 13.19 25.94
N LYS A 174 -12.33 13.65 26.01
CA LYS A 174 -11.60 13.83 27.28
C LYS A 174 -12.04 15.08 28.06
N LYS A 175 -12.88 15.94 27.47
CA LYS A 175 -13.37 17.16 28.11
C LYS A 175 -14.57 16.80 28.97
N GLU A 176 -14.55 17.22 30.23
CA GLU A 176 -15.67 17.06 31.15
C GLU A 176 -16.92 17.73 30.57
N GLY A 177 -18.02 16.97 30.45
CA GLY A 177 -19.31 17.42 29.91
C GLY A 177 -19.53 17.25 28.41
N ALA A 178 -18.54 16.80 27.63
CA ALA A 178 -18.74 16.59 26.19
C ALA A 178 -19.42 15.24 25.90
N LYS A 179 -20.46 15.24 25.05
CA LYS A 179 -21.21 14.03 24.69
C LYS A 179 -20.38 13.08 23.82
N PRO A 180 -20.51 11.74 23.99
CA PRO A 180 -19.91 10.77 23.08
C PRO A 180 -20.38 10.98 21.64
N TYR A 181 -19.47 10.85 20.68
CA TYR A 181 -19.82 10.90 19.26
C TYR A 181 -19.22 9.74 18.48
N THR A 182 -19.90 9.35 17.40
CA THR A 182 -19.41 8.29 16.50
C THR A 182 -18.60 8.87 15.35
N LYS A 183 -17.47 8.24 15.01
CA LYS A 183 -16.69 8.53 13.80
C LYS A 183 -16.70 7.32 12.88
N ALA A 184 -16.97 7.58 11.60
CA ALA A 184 -16.91 6.59 10.55
C ALA A 184 -15.89 7.00 9.47
N PRO A 185 -15.18 6.05 8.86
CA PRO A 185 -14.33 6.34 7.71
C PRO A 185 -15.16 6.69 6.48
N LYS A 186 -14.76 7.72 5.72
CA LYS A 186 -15.31 7.97 4.37
C LYS A 186 -14.98 6.79 3.46
N ILE A 187 -16.00 6.09 2.99
CA ILE A 187 -15.84 4.90 2.14
C ILE A 187 -15.16 5.30 0.84
N GLN A 188 -14.08 4.60 0.51
CA GLN A 188 -13.37 4.82 -0.75
C GLN A 188 -13.85 3.82 -1.82
N ARG A 189 -13.87 4.27 -3.07
CA ARG A 189 -14.23 3.48 -4.27
C ARG A 189 -15.67 2.96 -4.28
N LEU A 190 -16.57 3.62 -3.54
CA LEU A 190 -18.01 3.41 -3.68
C LEU A 190 -18.48 3.94 -5.05
N VAL A 191 -19.48 3.29 -5.63
CA VAL A 191 -20.18 3.82 -6.81
C VAL A 191 -21.28 4.75 -6.29
N THR A 192 -21.16 6.05 -6.56
CA THR A 192 -22.15 7.06 -6.16
C THR A 192 -22.88 7.57 -7.40
N PRO A 193 -24.12 8.08 -7.28
CA PRO A 193 -24.85 8.69 -8.39
C PRO A 193 -24.05 9.78 -9.10
N GLN A 194 -23.35 10.63 -8.34
CA GLN A 194 -22.46 11.66 -8.87
C GLN A 194 -21.32 11.08 -9.73
N ARG A 195 -20.73 9.95 -9.33
CA ARG A 195 -19.68 9.29 -10.11
C ARG A 195 -20.23 8.73 -11.42
N LEU A 196 -21.45 8.20 -11.41
CA LEU A 196 -22.15 7.75 -12.63
C LEU A 196 -22.44 8.94 -13.55
N GLN A 197 -22.90 10.07 -13.00
CA GLN A 197 -23.13 11.31 -13.73
C GLN A 197 -21.83 11.83 -14.38
N HIS A 198 -20.73 11.91 -13.64
CA HIS A 198 -19.43 12.33 -14.20
C HIS A 198 -18.97 11.39 -15.33
N LYS A 199 -19.23 10.08 -15.20
CA LYS A 199 -18.91 9.11 -16.26
C LYS A 199 -19.77 9.35 -17.50
N ARG A 200 -21.09 9.55 -17.34
CA ARG A 200 -22.03 9.86 -18.43
C ARG A 200 -21.64 11.18 -19.13
N HIS A 201 -21.36 12.23 -18.36
CA HIS A 201 -20.95 13.52 -18.88
C HIS A 201 -19.66 13.44 -19.70
N ARG A 202 -18.64 12.73 -19.20
CA ARG A 202 -17.39 12.52 -19.96
C ARG A 202 -17.61 11.80 -21.30
N VAL A 203 -18.49 10.79 -21.32
CA VAL A 203 -18.85 10.08 -22.56
C VAL A 203 -19.61 11.01 -23.50
N ALA A 204 -20.55 11.81 -23.00
CA ALA A 204 -21.29 12.79 -23.79
C ALA A 204 -20.38 13.84 -24.41
N LEU A 205 -19.40 14.36 -23.66
CA LEU A 205 -18.40 15.29 -24.21
C LEU A 205 -17.55 14.66 -25.31
N LYS A 206 -17.14 13.39 -25.16
CA LYS A 206 -16.39 12.69 -26.21
C LYS A 206 -17.22 12.55 -27.49
N ARG A 207 -18.50 12.21 -27.35
CA ARG A 207 -19.44 12.11 -28.47
C ARG A 207 -19.65 13.46 -29.16
N ARG A 208 -19.93 14.52 -28.38
CA ARG A 208 -20.10 15.88 -28.90
C ARG A 208 -18.87 16.39 -29.66
N ARG A 209 -17.67 16.12 -29.15
CA ARG A 209 -16.41 16.48 -29.86
C ARG A 209 -16.26 15.73 -31.18
N ALA A 210 -16.64 14.46 -31.23
CA ALA A 210 -16.58 13.67 -32.45
C ALA A 210 -17.63 14.14 -33.48
N GLU A 211 -18.84 14.49 -33.04
CA GLU A 211 -19.89 15.07 -33.88
C GLU A 211 -19.43 16.43 -34.44
N ALA A 212 -18.98 17.35 -33.59
CA ALA A 212 -18.47 18.65 -34.03
C ALA A 212 -17.30 18.54 -35.03
N SER A 213 -16.41 17.57 -34.86
CA SER A 213 -15.32 17.31 -35.81
C SER A 213 -15.82 16.77 -37.15
N LYS A 214 -16.88 15.97 -37.16
CA LYS A 214 -17.50 15.47 -38.40
C LYS A 214 -18.24 16.59 -39.11
N ASP A 215 -18.98 17.41 -38.37
CA ASP A 215 -19.74 18.54 -38.91
C ASP A 215 -18.79 19.55 -39.54
N ALA A 216 -17.70 19.92 -38.84
CA ALA A 216 -16.66 20.81 -39.39
C ALA A 216 -15.98 20.23 -40.65
N ALA A 217 -15.74 18.92 -40.70
CA ALA A 217 -15.18 18.27 -41.89
C ALA A 217 -16.16 18.30 -43.08
N ASN A 218 -17.45 18.10 -42.81
CA ASN A 218 -18.51 18.19 -43.82
C ASN A 218 -18.67 19.62 -44.35
N GLU A 219 -18.68 20.62 -43.46
CA GLU A 219 -18.73 22.04 -43.82
C GLU A 219 -17.51 22.42 -44.68
N TYR A 220 -16.31 22.01 -44.27
CA TYR A 220 -15.09 22.25 -45.04
C TYR A 220 -15.14 21.58 -46.42
N ALA A 221 -15.63 20.34 -46.50
CA ALA A 221 -15.79 19.63 -47.76
C ALA A 221 -16.77 20.35 -48.71
N GLN A 222 -17.88 20.89 -48.19
CA GLN A 222 -18.81 21.69 -49.00
C GLN A 222 -18.17 22.97 -49.53
N ILE A 223 -17.43 23.69 -48.69
CA ILE A 223 -16.68 24.90 -49.10
C ILE A 223 -15.65 24.56 -50.17
N LEU A 224 -14.92 23.45 -50.00
CA LEU A 224 -13.93 22.98 -50.96
C LEU A 224 -14.58 22.67 -52.32
N GLN A 225 -15.71 21.94 -52.33
CA GLN A 225 -16.43 21.62 -53.57
C GLN A 225 -16.90 22.89 -54.29
N LYS A 226 -17.43 23.87 -53.55
CA LYS A 226 -17.83 25.16 -54.13
C LYS A 226 -16.65 25.88 -54.79
N ARG A 227 -15.51 26.01 -54.10
CA ARG A 227 -14.31 26.66 -54.65
C ARG A 227 -13.71 25.93 -55.85
N LEU A 228 -13.72 24.59 -55.83
CA LEU A 228 -13.28 23.79 -56.98
C LEU A 228 -14.21 23.98 -58.18
N GLY A 229 -15.52 24.08 -57.95
CA GLY A 229 -16.52 24.42 -58.98
C GLY A 229 -16.25 25.78 -59.60
N GLU A 230 -16.10 26.83 -58.78
CA GLU A 230 -15.77 28.19 -59.21
C GLU A 230 -14.44 28.27 -59.98
N ALA A 231 -13.41 27.56 -59.51
CA ALA A 231 -12.11 27.51 -60.20
C ALA A 231 -12.20 26.80 -61.57
N LYS A 232 -12.97 25.72 -61.66
CA LYS A 232 -13.24 25.02 -62.94
C LYS A 232 -14.00 25.91 -63.90
N SER A 233 -15.07 26.57 -63.46
CA SER A 233 -15.85 27.47 -64.31
C SER A 233 -15.01 28.66 -64.79
N ALA A 234 -14.19 29.26 -63.91
CA ALA A 234 -13.27 30.33 -64.28
C ALA A 234 -12.22 29.88 -65.32
N HIS A 235 -11.68 28.66 -65.16
CA HIS A 235 -10.75 28.08 -66.13
C HIS A 235 -11.42 27.83 -67.49
N ASP A 236 -12.63 27.27 -67.49
CA ASP A 236 -13.39 27.01 -68.72
C ASP A 236 -13.81 28.29 -69.43
N GLU A 237 -14.18 29.35 -68.70
CA GLU A 237 -14.42 30.68 -69.25
C GLU A 237 -13.15 31.28 -69.87
N ALA A 238 -12.01 31.20 -69.18
CA ALA A 238 -10.73 31.66 -69.72
C ALA A 238 -10.36 30.90 -71.01
N LYS A 239 -10.60 29.57 -71.05
CA LYS A 239 -10.40 28.75 -72.24
C LYS A 239 -11.34 29.17 -73.39
N LYS A 240 -12.61 29.44 -73.11
CA LYS A 240 -13.58 29.96 -74.10
C LYS A 240 -13.13 31.32 -74.65
N ARG A 241 -12.71 32.25 -73.78
CA ARG A 241 -12.19 33.57 -74.19
C ARG A 241 -10.96 33.44 -75.10
N ARG A 242 -10.02 32.54 -74.79
CA ARG A 242 -8.86 32.25 -75.65
C ARG A 242 -9.24 31.63 -77.00
N ALA A 243 -10.25 30.75 -77.02
CA ALA A 243 -10.74 30.14 -78.25
C ALA A 243 -11.45 31.15 -79.15
N SER A 244 -12.19 32.11 -78.57
CA SER A 244 -12.81 33.20 -79.33
C SER A 244 -11.80 34.20 -79.89
N SER A 245 -10.68 34.44 -79.20
CA SER A 245 -9.64 35.36 -79.69
C SER A 245 -8.77 34.78 -80.82
N ILE A 246 -8.80 33.47 -81.05
CA ILE A 246 -8.09 32.77 -82.15
C ILE A 246 -8.96 32.70 -83.44
N LYS A 247 -10.26 33.01 -83.36
CA LYS A 247 -11.23 32.88 -84.46
C LYS A 247 -11.40 34.15 -85.31
N HIS A 248 -10.54 35.15 -85.12
CA HIS A 248 -10.43 36.36 -85.95
C HIS A 248 -9.03 36.44 -86.53
#